data_AF-E9HWK5-F1
#
_entry.id   AF-E9HWK5-F1
#
_cell.length_a   1.000
_cell.length_b   1.000
_cell.length_c   1.000
_cell.angle_alpha   90.00
_cell.angle_beta   90.00
_cell.angle_gamma   90.00
#
_symmetry.space_group_name_H-M   'P 1'
#
loop_
_entity.id
_entity.type
_entity.pdbx_description
1 polymer ?
#
loop_
_entity_poly.entity_id
_entity_poly.type
_entity_poly.pdbx_seq_one_letter_code
_entity_poly.pdbx_strand_id
1 'polypeptide(L)'
;MTRDNIPEICTYSGSCFTEITFSLDLEKFKMDALDQDIFAVFSLRDVEIAACTRGVKVFLNGNLLPIRNFKDYVNLCLRGEKDCLGKQLECVSEDISHSWEIAENAEGKDGNIVGEPHYSETCLGVCKLLIDELNINCYACHLRSKL
;
A
#
# COMPACT_ATOMS: atom_id res chain seq x y z
N MET A 1 -24.62 -13.75 11.08
CA MET A 1 -23.45 -13.92 11.95
C MET A 1 -23.24 -15.41 12.14
N THR A 2 -22.09 -15.93 11.73
CA THR A 2 -21.76 -17.37 11.79
C THR A 2 -21.47 -17.80 13.21
N ARG A 3 -21.58 -19.10 13.49
CA ARG A 3 -21.33 -19.71 14.80
C ARG A 3 -19.85 -19.50 15.18
N ASP A 4 -19.62 -18.67 16.20
CA ASP A 4 -18.27 -18.47 16.74
C ASP A 4 -17.80 -19.76 17.44
N ASN A 5 -16.66 -20.28 17.00
CA ASN A 5 -15.98 -21.36 17.73
C ASN A 5 -15.46 -20.79 19.06
N ILE A 6 -15.39 -21.64 20.09
CA ILE A 6 -14.83 -21.26 21.39
C ILE A 6 -13.34 -20.94 21.19
N PRO A 7 -12.84 -19.80 21.69
CA PRO A 7 -11.43 -19.42 21.50
C PRO A 7 -10.49 -20.39 22.21
N GLU A 8 -9.41 -20.78 21.52
CA GLU A 8 -8.31 -21.57 22.08
C GLU A 8 -7.25 -20.63 22.67
N ILE A 9 -6.96 -20.76 23.96
CA ILE A 9 -6.01 -19.90 24.67
C ILE A 9 -4.84 -20.77 25.16
N CYS A 10 -3.64 -20.46 24.70
CA CYS A 10 -2.40 -21.18 25.02
C CYS A 10 -1.33 -20.21 25.52
N THR A 11 -0.35 -20.73 26.27
CA THR A 11 0.86 -19.96 26.61
C THR A 11 1.76 -19.84 25.39
N TYR A 12 2.32 -18.65 25.15
CA TYR A 12 3.17 -18.35 24.00
C TYR A 12 4.41 -17.58 24.44
N SER A 13 5.59 -18.02 24.00
CA SER A 13 6.89 -17.46 24.39
C SER A 13 7.67 -16.84 23.23
N GLY A 14 7.05 -16.70 22.05
CA GLY A 14 7.66 -16.08 20.88
C GLY A 14 7.39 -14.57 20.79
N SER A 15 7.67 -13.98 19.63
CA SER A 15 7.33 -12.59 19.33
C SER A 15 5.82 -12.43 19.14
N CYS A 16 5.22 -11.41 19.76
CA CYS A 16 3.80 -11.12 19.58
C CYS A 16 3.48 -10.85 18.11
N PHE A 17 2.43 -11.49 17.59
CA PHE A 17 1.91 -11.25 16.25
C PHE A 17 0.39 -11.39 16.25
N THR A 18 -0.23 -10.84 15.23
CA THR A 18 -1.65 -11.04 14.92
C THR A 18 -1.71 -11.61 13.51
N GLU A 19 -2.42 -12.71 13.35
CA GLU A 19 -2.65 -13.34 12.06
C GLU A 19 -4.15 -13.45 11.83
N ILE A 20 -4.59 -13.02 10.64
CA ILE A 20 -5.97 -13.09 10.22
C ILE A 20 -6.02 -14.01 9.00
N THR A 21 -6.68 -15.15 9.14
CA THR A 21 -6.95 -16.07 8.04
C THR A 21 -8.45 -16.10 7.78
N PHE A 22 -8.84 -15.85 6.54
CA PHE A 22 -10.23 -15.94 6.12
C PHE A 22 -10.34 -16.64 4.77
N SER A 23 -11.51 -17.20 4.50
CA SER A 23 -11.87 -17.76 3.19
C SER A 23 -13.09 -17.02 2.69
N LEU A 24 -13.02 -16.51 1.45
CA LEU A 24 -14.12 -15.78 0.84
C LEU A 24 -15.24 -16.75 0.45
N ASP A 25 -16.48 -16.34 0.71
CA ASP A 25 -17.68 -17.03 0.23
C ASP A 25 -17.95 -16.62 -1.22
N LEU A 26 -17.33 -17.33 -2.16
CA LEU A 26 -17.35 -17.00 -3.58
C LEU A 26 -18.76 -17.10 -4.19
N GLU A 27 -19.62 -17.98 -3.66
CA GLU A 27 -21.00 -18.14 -4.14
C GLU A 27 -21.83 -16.87 -3.94
N LYS A 28 -21.62 -16.15 -2.82
CA LYS A 28 -22.28 -14.85 -2.60
C LYS A 28 -21.87 -13.80 -3.61
N PHE A 29 -20.65 -13.86 -4.10
CA PHE A 29 -20.13 -12.98 -5.14
C PHE A 29 -20.42 -13.47 -6.56
N LYS A 30 -21.09 -14.63 -6.70
CA LYS A 30 -21.35 -15.30 -7.98
C LYS A 30 -20.06 -15.57 -8.76
N MET A 31 -19.01 -15.97 -8.03
CA MET A 31 -17.69 -16.31 -8.56
C MET A 31 -17.40 -17.78 -8.28
N ASP A 32 -16.68 -18.43 -9.19
CA ASP A 32 -16.24 -19.82 -9.02
C ASP A 32 -14.83 -19.89 -8.39
N ALA A 33 -14.00 -18.89 -8.67
CA ALA A 33 -12.63 -18.77 -8.18
C ALA A 33 -12.21 -17.29 -8.12
N LEU A 34 -11.13 -17.01 -7.38
CA LEU A 34 -10.44 -15.73 -7.51
C LEU A 34 -9.69 -15.72 -8.84
N ASP A 35 -10.09 -14.82 -9.72
CA ASP A 35 -9.47 -14.62 -11.02
C ASP A 35 -8.23 -13.71 -10.91
N GLN A 36 -7.48 -13.64 -12.01
CA GLN A 36 -6.25 -12.86 -12.08
C GLN A 36 -6.50 -11.35 -11.85
N ASP A 37 -7.68 -10.85 -12.22
CA ASP A 37 -8.05 -9.45 -12.08
C ASP A 37 -8.25 -9.09 -10.60
N ILE A 38 -8.95 -9.94 -9.83
CA ILE A 38 -9.10 -9.75 -8.38
C ILE A 38 -7.75 -9.91 -7.67
N PHE A 39 -6.91 -10.86 -8.08
CA PHE A 39 -5.54 -10.96 -7.55
C PHE A 39 -4.73 -9.69 -7.83
N ALA A 40 -4.88 -9.08 -9.01
CA ALA A 40 -4.21 -7.83 -9.33
C ALA A 40 -4.67 -6.68 -8.42
N VAL A 41 -5.98 -6.60 -8.12
CA VAL A 41 -6.52 -5.61 -7.17
C VAL A 41 -5.98 -5.82 -5.75
N PHE A 42 -5.93 -7.06 -5.25
CA PHE A 42 -5.35 -7.33 -3.93
C PHE A 42 -3.85 -7.03 -3.88
N SER A 43 -3.11 -7.42 -4.91
CA SER A 43 -1.68 -7.12 -5.01
C SER A 43 -1.41 -5.60 -5.05
N LEU A 44 -2.30 -4.84 -5.72
CA LEU A 44 -2.23 -3.38 -5.72
C LEU A 44 -2.46 -2.81 -4.31
N ARG A 45 -3.38 -3.38 -3.53
CA ARG A 45 -3.58 -2.97 -2.13
C ARG A 45 -2.37 -3.24 -1.25
N ASP A 46 -1.69 -4.38 -1.41
CA ASP A 46 -0.47 -4.67 -0.67
C ASP A 46 0.66 -3.68 -1.02
N VAL A 47 0.76 -3.31 -2.30
CA VAL A 47 1.68 -2.29 -2.80
C VAL A 47 1.38 -0.91 -2.20
N GLU A 48 0.11 -0.50 -2.15
CA GLU A 48 -0.29 0.77 -1.54
C GLU A 48 -0.02 0.80 -0.03
N ILE A 49 -0.31 -0.29 0.69
CA ILE A 49 0.01 -0.41 2.13
C ILE A 49 1.52 -0.24 2.35
N ALA A 50 2.35 -0.87 1.52
CA ALA A 50 3.81 -0.73 1.61
C ALA A 50 4.28 0.72 1.36
N ALA A 51 3.58 1.45 0.48
CA ALA A 51 3.90 2.85 0.16
C ALA A 51 3.48 3.82 1.28
N CYS A 52 2.31 3.61 1.87
CA CYS A 52 1.74 4.49 2.89
C CYS A 52 2.31 4.26 4.30
N THR A 53 2.89 3.09 4.58
CA THR A 53 3.39 2.75 5.92
C THR A 53 4.91 2.87 6.03
N ARG A 54 5.37 3.99 6.59
CA ARG A 54 6.81 4.26 6.75
C ARG A 54 7.44 3.28 7.75
N GLY A 55 8.52 2.60 7.33
CA GLY A 55 9.30 1.70 8.18
C GLY A 55 8.73 0.29 8.34
N VAL A 56 7.64 -0.04 7.67
CA VAL A 56 7.05 -1.39 7.66
C VAL A 56 7.53 -2.15 6.43
N LYS A 57 7.87 -3.43 6.60
CA LYS A 57 8.21 -4.33 5.49
C LYS A 57 6.99 -5.18 5.16
N VAL A 58 6.49 -5.06 3.94
CA VAL A 58 5.32 -5.81 3.47
C VAL A 58 5.78 -6.96 2.58
N PHE A 59 5.24 -8.15 2.84
CA PHE A 59 5.52 -9.37 2.09
C PHE A 59 4.24 -9.86 1.42
N LEU A 60 4.30 -10.13 0.11
CA LEU A 60 3.23 -10.75 -0.64
C LEU A 60 3.69 -12.15 -1.08
N ASN A 61 2.96 -13.18 -0.66
CA ASN A 61 3.30 -14.59 -0.95
C ASN A 61 4.75 -14.95 -0.59
N GLY A 62 5.25 -14.41 0.53
CA GLY A 62 6.63 -14.62 1.01
C GLY A 62 7.71 -13.77 0.34
N ASN A 63 7.37 -12.99 -0.69
CA ASN A 63 8.31 -12.09 -1.36
C ASN A 63 8.20 -10.66 -0.80
N LEU A 64 9.34 -10.05 -0.47
CA LEU A 64 9.39 -8.65 -0.03
C LEU A 64 9.04 -7.73 -1.20
N LEU A 65 8.05 -6.84 -1.01
CA LEU A 65 7.73 -5.83 -2.00
C LEU A 65 8.87 -4.79 -2.08
N PRO A 66 9.34 -4.42 -3.29
CA PRO A 66 10.44 -3.48 -3.48
C PRO A 66 10.00 -2.01 -3.36
N ILE A 67 9.10 -1.71 -2.43
CA ILE A 67 8.51 -0.38 -2.21
C ILE A 67 8.71 -0.04 -0.74
N ARG A 68 9.39 1.08 -0.48
CA ARG A 68 9.76 1.47 0.90
C ARG A 68 9.14 2.79 1.34
N ASN A 69 8.67 3.57 0.38
CA ASN A 69 8.14 4.90 0.59
C ASN A 69 7.16 5.24 -0.55
N PHE A 70 6.43 6.34 -0.37
CA PHE A 70 5.46 6.82 -1.35
C PHE A 70 6.11 7.19 -2.69
N LYS A 71 7.32 7.78 -2.69
CA LYS A 71 8.06 8.07 -3.93
C LYS A 71 8.34 6.82 -4.77
N ASP A 72 8.71 5.69 -4.16
CA ASP A 72 8.95 4.42 -4.86
C ASP A 72 7.66 3.94 -5.56
N TYR A 73 6.52 4.11 -4.90
CA TYR A 73 5.20 3.79 -5.48
C TYR A 73 4.87 4.70 -6.67
N VAL A 74 5.07 6.01 -6.56
CA VAL A 74 4.80 6.93 -7.69
C VAL A 74 5.73 6.62 -8.86
N ASN A 75 7.01 6.35 -8.61
CA ASN A 75 7.94 5.91 -9.66
C ASN A 75 7.51 4.59 -10.32
N LEU A 76 6.87 3.68 -9.58
CA LEU A 76 6.31 2.46 -10.15
C LEU A 76 5.14 2.77 -11.09
N CYS A 77 4.26 3.70 -10.71
CA CYS A 77 3.13 4.15 -11.55
C CYS A 77 3.58 4.84 -12.84
N LEU A 78 4.70 5.58 -12.79
CA LEU A 78 5.28 6.27 -13.96
C LEU A 78 6.19 5.37 -14.80
N ARG A 79 6.37 4.10 -14.42
CA ARG A 79 7.31 3.21 -15.09
C ARG A 79 6.85 2.90 -16.51
N GLY A 80 7.62 3.40 -17.48
CA GLY A 80 7.37 3.19 -18.91
C GLY A 80 6.68 4.38 -19.59
N GLU A 81 6.17 5.33 -18.80
CA GLU A 81 5.71 6.61 -19.29
C GLU A 81 6.90 7.49 -19.71
N LYS A 82 6.74 8.16 -20.84
CA LYS A 82 7.77 9.01 -21.44
C LYS A 82 7.20 10.37 -21.77
N ASP A 83 8.04 11.40 -21.64
CA ASP A 83 7.70 12.73 -22.11
C ASP A 83 7.71 12.82 -23.65
N CYS A 84 7.37 14.00 -24.17
CA CYS A 84 7.39 14.28 -25.60
C CYS A 84 8.79 14.19 -26.24
N LEU A 85 9.85 14.17 -25.43
CA LEU A 85 11.25 14.04 -25.86
C LEU A 85 11.73 12.57 -25.77
N GLY A 86 10.87 11.65 -25.32
CA GLY A 86 11.19 10.24 -25.15
C GLY A 86 12.02 9.93 -23.90
N LYS A 87 12.22 10.90 -22.99
CA LYS A 87 12.82 10.69 -21.67
C LYS A 87 11.79 10.04 -20.74
N GLN A 88 12.23 9.12 -19.89
CA GLN A 88 11.37 8.55 -18.85
C GLN A 88 10.93 9.65 -17.87
N LEU A 89 9.64 9.66 -17.54
CA LEU A 89 9.11 10.57 -16.52
C LEU A 89 9.71 10.27 -15.16
N GLU A 90 10.07 11.33 -14.45
CA GLU A 90 10.60 11.26 -13.09
C GLU A 90 9.60 11.92 -12.12
N CYS A 91 9.42 11.29 -10.97
CA CYS A 91 8.62 11.84 -9.88
C CYS A 91 9.44 12.85 -9.08
N VAL A 92 8.88 14.04 -8.87
CA VAL A 92 9.30 14.98 -7.82
C VAL A 92 8.34 14.79 -6.66
N SER A 93 8.87 14.52 -5.46
CA SER A 93 8.07 14.33 -4.25
C SER A 93 8.55 15.27 -3.15
N GLU A 94 7.60 15.80 -2.38
CA GLU A 94 7.86 16.68 -1.25
C GLU A 94 7.12 16.18 0.00
N ASP A 95 7.87 16.01 1.09
CA ASP A 95 7.35 15.76 2.42
C ASP A 95 6.94 17.10 3.05
N ILE A 96 5.64 17.42 3.00
CA ILE A 96 5.10 18.65 3.60
C ILE A 96 5.04 18.52 5.12
N SER A 97 4.65 17.35 5.62
CA SER A 97 4.56 17.08 7.06
C SER A 97 4.58 15.57 7.36
N HIS A 98 4.50 15.22 8.64
CA HIS A 98 4.35 13.82 9.08
C HIS A 98 3.07 13.13 8.56
N SER A 99 2.05 13.90 8.12
CA SER A 99 0.76 13.38 7.64
C SER A 99 0.50 13.65 6.16
N TRP A 100 1.40 14.35 5.47
CA TRP A 100 1.18 14.78 4.09
C TRP A 100 2.48 14.67 3.29
N GLU A 101 2.41 13.91 2.20
CA GLU A 101 3.43 13.79 1.18
C GLU A 101 2.75 14.01 -0.17
N ILE A 102 3.33 14.84 -1.03
CA ILE A 102 2.80 15.14 -2.36
C ILE A 102 3.84 14.72 -3.40
N ALA A 103 3.36 14.21 -4.53
CA ALA A 103 4.18 13.88 -5.67
C ALA A 103 3.56 14.43 -6.96
N GLU A 104 4.43 14.90 -7.84
CA GLU A 104 4.08 15.43 -9.15
C GLU A 104 5.04 14.87 -10.20
N ASN A 105 4.53 14.72 -11.42
CA ASN A 105 5.33 14.29 -12.56
C ASN A 105 6.08 15.51 -13.09
N ALA A 106 7.39 15.43 -13.20
CA ALA A 106 8.16 16.49 -13.86
C ALA A 106 8.10 16.32 -15.38
N GLU A 107 7.26 17.11 -16.04
CA GLU A 107 7.35 17.29 -17.49
C GLU A 107 8.37 18.38 -17.82
N GLY A 108 9.42 18.02 -18.56
CA GLY A 108 10.43 18.96 -19.02
C GLY A 108 9.93 19.81 -20.18
N LYS A 109 9.23 20.92 -19.90
CA LYS A 109 9.04 22.02 -20.86
C LYS A 109 9.69 23.30 -20.33
N ASP A 110 10.82 23.68 -20.92
CA ASP A 110 11.43 25.02 -20.90
C ASP A 110 11.33 25.78 -19.56
N GLY A 111 11.91 25.21 -18.49
CA GLY A 111 12.20 25.95 -17.25
C GLY A 111 10.99 26.31 -16.39
N ASN A 112 9.78 25.88 -16.73
CA ASN A 112 8.61 25.92 -15.85
C ASN A 112 8.11 24.50 -15.59
N ILE A 113 8.06 24.12 -14.31
CA ILE A 113 7.41 22.89 -13.86
C ILE A 113 5.92 23.11 -14.09
N VAL A 114 5.36 22.42 -15.10
CA VAL A 114 3.91 22.38 -15.34
C VAL A 114 3.53 20.91 -15.31
N GLY A 115 3.36 20.34 -14.13
CA GLY A 115 2.67 19.07 -13.97
C GLY A 115 1.22 19.32 -13.58
N GLU A 116 0.33 18.46 -14.03
CA GLU A 116 -0.95 18.31 -13.37
C GLU A 116 -0.71 17.51 -12.08
N PRO A 117 -1.15 17.99 -10.91
CA PRO A 117 -1.10 17.21 -9.69
C PRO A 117 -1.95 15.96 -9.92
N HIS A 118 -1.29 14.81 -10.06
CA HIS A 118 -1.97 13.53 -9.91
C HIS A 118 -2.31 13.39 -8.44
N TYR A 119 -3.45 13.96 -8.05
CA TYR A 119 -4.08 13.65 -6.79
C TYR A 119 -4.42 12.16 -6.82
N SER A 120 -3.60 11.32 -6.18
CA SER A 120 -4.04 9.97 -5.82
C SER A 120 -5.04 10.06 -4.67
N GLU A 121 -6.17 10.76 -4.89
CA GLU A 121 -7.31 10.78 -3.96
C GLU A 121 -7.77 9.35 -3.62
N THR A 122 -7.56 8.41 -4.55
CA THR A 122 -7.83 6.98 -4.38
C THR A 122 -6.86 6.26 -3.44
N CYS A 123 -5.57 6.62 -3.43
CA CYS A 123 -4.59 5.94 -2.57
C CYS A 123 -4.74 6.37 -1.10
N LEU A 124 -4.88 7.67 -0.82
CA LEU A 124 -5.01 8.17 0.55
C LEU A 124 -6.41 7.95 1.14
N GLY A 125 -7.47 8.12 0.35
CA GLY A 125 -8.86 7.97 0.81
C GLY A 125 -9.21 6.52 1.19
N VAL A 126 -8.76 5.54 0.39
CA VAL A 126 -9.08 4.13 0.64
C VAL A 126 -8.11 3.47 1.61
N CYS A 127 -6.83 3.85 1.63
CA CYS A 127 -5.90 3.33 2.65
C CYS A 127 -6.28 3.81 4.06
N LYS A 128 -6.79 5.05 4.21
CA LYS A 128 -7.29 5.53 5.49
C LYS A 128 -8.55 4.77 5.93
N LEU A 129 -9.49 4.50 5.02
CA LEU A 129 -10.66 3.67 5.31
C LEU A 129 -10.30 2.22 5.65
N LEU A 130 -9.32 1.60 5.00
CA LEU A 130 -8.90 0.22 5.32
C LEU A 130 -8.17 0.14 6.67
N ILE A 131 -7.37 1.15 7.04
CA ILE A 131 -6.70 1.20 8.34
C ILE A 131 -7.72 1.49 9.46
N ASP A 132 -8.68 2.38 9.22
CA ASP A 132 -9.66 2.81 10.22
C ASP A 132 -10.88 1.85 10.34
N GLU A 133 -11.38 1.24 9.25
CA GLU A 133 -12.54 0.34 9.27
C GLU A 133 -12.22 -1.14 9.54
N LEU A 134 -11.02 -1.63 9.16
CA LEU A 134 -10.66 -3.03 9.44
C LEU A 134 -10.06 -3.25 10.83
N ASN A 135 -9.87 -2.20 11.65
CA ASN A 135 -9.25 -2.30 12.97
C ASN A 135 -7.93 -3.11 12.91
N ILE A 136 -7.23 -3.03 11.77
CA ILE A 136 -5.89 -3.58 11.62
C ILE A 136 -5.01 -2.58 12.35
N ASN A 137 -4.91 -2.79 13.66
CA ASN A 137 -3.80 -2.25 14.41
C ASN A 137 -2.52 -2.78 13.75
N CYS A 138 -1.94 -1.99 12.85
CA CYS A 138 -0.57 -2.14 12.40
C CYS A 138 0.35 -1.86 13.59
N TYR A 139 0.37 -2.76 14.57
CA TYR A 139 1.45 -2.90 15.52
C TYR A 139 2.62 -3.53 14.77
N ALA A 140 3.30 -2.72 13.97
CA ALA A 140 4.72 -2.94 13.70
C ALA A 140 5.48 -2.65 15.01
N CYS A 141 5.44 -3.61 15.93
CA CYS A 141 6.20 -3.56 17.16
C CYS A 141 7.69 -3.86 16.85
N HIS A 142 8.50 -2.81 16.67
CA HIS A 142 9.60 -2.53 17.59
C HIS A 142 10.16 -1.12 17.40
N LEU A 143 10.09 -0.34 18.49
CA LEU A 143 10.91 0.83 18.76
C LEU A 143 12.39 0.60 18.37
N ARG A 144 12.98 1.59 17.70
CA ARG A 144 14.00 2.46 18.30
C ARG A 144 14.23 3.69 17.40
N SER A 145 13.52 4.78 17.72
CA SER A 145 14.23 6.04 17.78
C SER A 145 15.02 6.03 19.10
N LYS A 146 16.32 6.32 19.02
CA LYS A 146 17.12 6.75 20.15
C LYS A 146 18.01 7.86 19.63
N LEU A 147 17.68 9.08 20.10
CA LEU A 147 18.46 10.32 20.14
C LEU A 147 18.74 10.99 18.79
#